data_AF-A0A7H9EKF5-F1
#
_entry.id   AF-A0A7H9EKF5-F1
#
_cell.length_a   1.000
_cell.length_b   1.000
_cell.length_c   1.000
_cell.angle_alpha   90.00
_cell.angle_beta   90.00
_cell.angle_gamma   90.00
#
_symmetry.space_group_name_H-M   'P 1'
#
loop_
_entity.id
_entity.type
_entity.pdbx_description
1 polymer ?
#
loop_
_entity_poly.entity_id
_entity_poly.type
_entity_poly.pdbx_seq_one_letter_code
_entity_poly.pdbx_strand_id
1 'polypeptide(L)'
;MIKFTDIAKGDETGVDKINKNFDMVEQALNLEEKKTVEVPLEGDWRNIGSNKLVLTITPTGASLRGYIADKDSYLVNSSNSGTATAGFGANAPIAQLPQSVSFRGKNYKFSVGIPVLCALGGAGGNTGVNGVRMLDSGNGLLYLYEVKDNVQGNGISIYTPVDMYEV
;
A
#
# COMPACT_ATOMS: atom_id res chain seq x y z
N MET A 1 15.07 -25.73 -2.38
CA MET A 1 16.49 -25.46 -2.72
C MET A 1 16.62 -25.56 -4.23
N ILE A 2 17.05 -24.48 -4.91
CA ILE A 2 17.27 -24.51 -6.37
C ILE A 2 18.48 -25.42 -6.62
N LYS A 3 18.37 -26.36 -7.56
CA LYS A 3 19.49 -27.20 -7.98
C LYS A 3 20.07 -26.62 -9.27
N PHE A 4 21.29 -26.12 -9.18
CA PHE A 4 22.02 -25.62 -10.34
C PHE A 4 22.62 -26.77 -11.15
N THR A 5 22.78 -26.54 -12.44
CA THR A 5 23.55 -27.42 -13.31
C THR A 5 25.04 -27.17 -13.04
N ASP A 6 25.80 -28.23 -12.79
CA ASP A 6 27.25 -28.13 -12.61
C ASP A 6 27.94 -27.69 -13.91
N ILE A 7 28.94 -26.81 -13.78
CA ILE A 7 29.67 -26.24 -14.92
C ILE A 7 31.17 -26.46 -14.69
N ALA A 8 31.80 -27.16 -15.62
CA ALA A 8 33.23 -27.46 -15.57
C ALA A 8 34.03 -26.58 -16.54
N LYS A 9 35.32 -26.41 -16.26
CA LYS A 9 36.23 -25.69 -17.17
C LYS A 9 36.39 -26.49 -18.47
N GLY A 10 36.16 -25.83 -19.61
CA GLY A 10 36.22 -26.46 -20.94
C GLY A 10 34.90 -27.08 -21.40
N ASP A 11 33.80 -26.83 -20.69
CA ASP A 11 32.46 -27.27 -21.11
C ASP A 11 31.99 -26.46 -22.33
N GLU A 12 31.92 -27.13 -23.49
CA GLU A 12 31.50 -26.53 -24.77
C GLU A 12 30.08 -25.92 -24.69
N THR A 13 29.25 -26.42 -23.78
CA THR A 13 27.87 -25.92 -23.51
C THR A 13 27.80 -25.04 -22.26
N GLY A 14 28.94 -24.62 -21.71
CA GLY A 14 29.02 -23.90 -20.44
C GLY A 14 28.20 -22.61 -20.43
N VAL A 15 28.20 -21.85 -21.53
CA VAL A 15 27.41 -20.60 -21.66
C VAL A 15 25.91 -20.87 -21.56
N ASP A 16 25.40 -21.92 -22.20
CA ASP A 16 23.98 -22.27 -22.15
C ASP A 16 23.55 -22.73 -20.75
N LYS A 17 24.43 -23.48 -20.06
CA LYS A 17 24.21 -23.89 -18.67
C LYS A 17 24.20 -22.71 -17.70
N ILE A 18 25.07 -21.71 -17.93
CA ILE A 18 25.06 -20.45 -17.17
C ILE A 18 23.72 -19.74 -17.38
N ASN A 19 23.32 -19.53 -18.63
CA ASN A 19 22.05 -18.84 -18.95
C ASN A 19 20.86 -19.57 -18.32
N LYS A 20 20.80 -20.90 -18.45
CA LYS A 20 19.74 -21.71 -17.84
C LYS A 20 19.72 -21.61 -16.31
N ASN A 21 20.88 -21.59 -15.66
CA ASN A 21 20.96 -21.39 -14.21
C ASN A 21 20.48 -19.98 -13.81
N PHE A 22 20.76 -18.95 -14.61
CA PHE A 22 20.23 -17.60 -14.42
C PHE A 22 18.70 -17.56 -14.62
N ASP A 23 18.17 -18.15 -15.69
CA ASP A 23 16.73 -18.23 -15.93
C ASP A 23 16.00 -18.95 -14.79
N MET A 24 16.60 -20.03 -14.25
CA MET A 24 16.06 -20.74 -13.09
C MET A 24 16.09 -19.89 -11.82
N VAL A 25 17.11 -19.05 -11.64
CA VAL A 25 17.17 -18.08 -10.54
C VAL A 25 16.12 -17.00 -10.72
N GLU A 26 15.97 -16.47 -11.93
CA GLU A 26 14.98 -15.44 -12.25
C GLU A 26 13.56 -15.96 -12.05
N GLN A 27 13.25 -17.18 -12.51
CA GLN A 27 11.98 -17.85 -12.24
C GLN A 27 11.75 -18.20 -10.78
N ALA A 28 12.81 -18.56 -10.03
CA ALA A 28 12.67 -18.90 -8.63
C ALA A 28 12.55 -17.66 -7.72
N LEU A 29 13.22 -16.56 -8.08
CA LEU A 29 13.12 -15.29 -7.38
C LEU A 29 11.86 -14.53 -7.80
N ASN A 30 11.44 -14.69 -9.07
CA ASN A 30 10.29 -14.07 -9.75
C ASN A 30 9.90 -12.74 -9.10
N LEU A 31 10.86 -11.80 -9.11
CA LEU A 31 10.76 -10.51 -8.42
C LEU A 31 9.66 -9.62 -8.98
N GLU A 32 9.17 -9.93 -10.18
CA GLU A 32 8.07 -9.22 -10.86
C GLU A 32 6.68 -9.70 -10.45
N GLU A 33 6.58 -10.89 -9.85
CA GLU A 33 5.29 -11.43 -9.41
C GLU A 33 4.74 -10.58 -8.27
N LYS A 34 3.63 -9.89 -8.54
CA LYS A 34 2.93 -9.08 -7.54
C LYS A 34 1.46 -9.45 -7.49
N LYS A 35 0.90 -9.43 -6.29
CA LYS A 35 -0.54 -9.51 -6.07
C LYS A 35 -1.05 -8.17 -5.58
N THR A 36 -2.07 -7.67 -6.26
CA THR A 36 -2.71 -6.40 -5.91
C THR A 36 -4.08 -6.68 -5.32
N VAL A 37 -4.36 -6.10 -4.15
CA VAL A 37 -5.65 -6.21 -3.47
C VAL A 37 -6.18 -4.80 -3.25
N GLU A 38 -7.36 -4.51 -3.76
CA GLU A 38 -8.07 -3.28 -3.42
C GLU A 38 -8.53 -3.35 -1.96
N VAL A 39 -8.22 -2.31 -1.20
CA VAL A 39 -8.62 -2.17 0.19
C VAL A 39 -9.82 -1.22 0.22
N PRO A 40 -11.03 -1.69 0.56
CA PRO A 40 -12.20 -0.84 0.67
C PRO A 40 -11.99 0.26 1.70
N LEU A 41 -12.48 1.45 1.39
CA LEU A 41 -12.54 2.55 2.35
C LEU A 41 -13.77 2.38 3.24
N GLU A 42 -13.63 2.81 4.49
CA GLU A 42 -14.64 2.74 5.54
C GLU A 42 -15.29 4.11 5.76
N GLY A 43 -16.51 4.11 6.28
CA GLY A 43 -17.21 5.31 6.72
C GLY A 43 -17.31 6.41 5.66
N ASP A 44 -16.75 7.57 5.99
CA ASP A 44 -16.89 8.80 5.22
C ASP A 44 -15.69 9.08 4.29
N TRP A 45 -14.88 8.07 4.00
CA TRP A 45 -13.73 8.17 3.12
C TRP A 45 -14.07 7.77 1.68
N ARG A 46 -13.43 8.43 0.71
CA ARG A 46 -13.54 8.09 -0.71
C ARG A 46 -12.20 8.17 -1.43
N ASN A 47 -12.10 7.42 -2.52
CA ASN A 47 -10.98 7.53 -3.45
C ASN A 47 -11.14 8.81 -4.28
N ILE A 48 -10.02 9.45 -4.61
CA ILE A 48 -10.00 10.60 -5.52
C ILE A 48 -9.66 10.11 -6.93
N GLY A 49 -10.63 10.28 -7.85
CA GLY A 49 -10.52 9.81 -9.22
C GLY A 49 -10.43 8.27 -9.26
N SER A 50 -9.49 7.75 -10.05
CA SER A 50 -9.25 6.30 -10.19
C SER A 50 -8.24 5.73 -9.18
N ASN A 51 -7.73 6.55 -8.26
CA ASN A 51 -6.65 6.18 -7.34
C ASN A 51 -7.17 5.44 -6.10
N LYS A 52 -7.53 4.18 -6.30
CA LYS A 52 -8.00 3.29 -5.22
C LYS A 52 -6.93 3.08 -4.15
N LEU A 53 -7.35 2.87 -2.91
CA LEU A 53 -6.49 2.33 -1.87
C LEU A 53 -6.17 0.85 -2.18
N VAL A 54 -4.89 0.55 -2.32
CA VAL A 54 -4.41 -0.70 -2.90
C VAL A 54 -3.22 -1.22 -2.09
N LEU A 55 -3.34 -2.46 -1.64
CA LEU A 55 -2.26 -3.25 -1.07
C LEU A 55 -1.57 -4.03 -2.20
N THR A 56 -0.28 -3.79 -2.39
CA THR A 56 0.56 -4.56 -3.33
C THR A 56 1.49 -5.46 -2.54
N ILE A 57 1.42 -6.75 -2.81
CA ILE A 57 2.23 -7.80 -2.20
C ILE A 57 3.25 -8.28 -3.23
N THR A 58 4.51 -8.36 -2.82
CA THR A 58 5.62 -8.90 -3.60
C THR A 58 6.33 -9.98 -2.77
N PRO A 59 7.29 -10.71 -3.35
CA PRO A 59 8.08 -11.70 -2.60
C PRO A 59 8.91 -11.06 -1.48
N THR A 60 9.23 -9.77 -1.63
CA THR A 60 10.12 -9.02 -0.74
C THR A 60 9.38 -8.18 0.30
N GLY A 61 8.05 -8.06 0.21
CA GLY A 61 7.25 -7.32 1.19
C GLY A 61 5.90 -6.87 0.66
N ALA A 62 5.31 -5.90 1.34
CA ALA A 62 4.04 -5.30 0.95
C ALA A 62 4.09 -3.77 1.04
N SER A 63 3.23 -3.12 0.26
CA SER A 63 3.05 -1.66 0.32
C SER A 63 1.60 -1.28 0.12
N LEU A 64 1.16 -0.21 0.79
CA LEU A 64 -0.15 0.38 0.65
C LEU A 64 -0.03 1.70 -0.12
N ARG A 65 -0.84 1.87 -1.16
CA ARG A 65 -0.89 3.09 -1.95
C ARG A 65 -2.31 3.53 -2.17
N GLY A 66 -2.58 4.83 -2.16
CA GLY A 66 -3.89 5.36 -2.50
C GLY A 66 -3.93 6.88 -2.47
N TYR A 67 -4.96 7.46 -3.07
CA TYR A 67 -5.23 8.88 -2.93
C TYR A 67 -6.69 9.06 -2.52
N ILE A 68 -6.87 9.48 -1.28
CA ILE A 68 -8.19 9.49 -0.62
C ILE A 68 -8.55 10.89 -0.18
N ALA A 69 -9.84 11.16 -0.03
CA ALA A 69 -10.34 12.33 0.65
C ALA A 69 -11.53 11.93 1.49
N ASP A 70 -11.87 12.83 2.40
CA ASP A 70 -13.20 12.85 2.96
C ASP A 70 -14.29 13.03 1.87
N LYS A 71 -15.43 12.39 2.09
CA LYS A 71 -16.59 12.43 1.20
C LYS A 71 -17.20 13.83 1.05
N ASP A 72 -17.07 14.68 2.06
CA ASP A 72 -17.67 16.03 2.06
C ASP A 72 -16.66 17.08 1.56
N SER A 73 -15.37 16.90 1.82
CA SER A 73 -14.31 17.86 1.49
C SER A 73 -14.04 18.03 0.00
N TYR A 74 -14.01 16.93 -0.76
CA TYR A 74 -13.72 16.96 -2.19
C TYR A 74 -14.93 17.40 -3.06
N LEU A 75 -16.10 17.70 -2.44
CA LEU A 75 -17.21 18.39 -3.10
C LEU A 75 -17.06 19.91 -3.04
N VAL A 76 -16.10 20.44 -2.28
CA VAL A 76 -15.92 21.88 -2.07
C VAL A 76 -15.03 22.48 -3.18
N ASN A 77 -15.48 22.33 -4.43
CA ASN A 77 -15.17 23.30 -5.50
C ASN A 77 -16.45 24.00 -5.99
N SER A 78 -17.53 23.93 -5.19
CA SER A 78 -18.76 24.69 -5.38
C SER A 78 -19.20 25.32 -4.06
N SER A 79 -18.69 26.53 -3.80
CA SER A 79 -19.42 27.67 -3.19
C SER A 79 -20.26 27.51 -1.91
N ASN A 80 -20.23 26.38 -1.19
CA ASN A 80 -21.07 26.17 -0.02
C ASN A 80 -20.22 26.01 1.23
N SER A 81 -20.14 27.09 2.02
CA SER A 81 -19.71 27.10 3.42
C SER A 81 -20.70 26.37 4.33
N GLY A 82 -21.06 25.13 3.97
CA GLY A 82 -21.80 24.22 4.83
C GLY A 82 -20.82 23.57 5.80
N THR A 83 -21.11 23.66 7.09
CA THR A 83 -20.40 22.93 8.14
C THR A 83 -20.45 21.43 7.84
N ALA A 84 -19.40 20.89 7.23
CA ALA A 84 -19.23 19.45 7.06
C ALA A 84 -19.11 18.83 8.46
N THR A 85 -20.14 18.12 8.90
CA THR A 85 -20.17 17.38 10.17
C THR A 85 -19.38 16.09 10.07
N ALA A 86 -18.19 16.13 9.46
CA ALA A 86 -17.44 14.93 9.19
C ALA A 86 -16.79 14.38 10.47
N GLY A 87 -17.01 13.07 10.69
CA GLY A 87 -16.46 12.29 11.79
C GLY A 87 -15.08 11.75 11.41
N PHE A 88 -14.04 12.50 11.74
CA PHE A 88 -12.65 12.09 11.52
C PHE A 88 -11.95 11.74 12.83
N GLY A 89 -10.78 11.12 12.71
CA GLY A 89 -9.84 10.89 13.81
C GLY A 89 -9.89 9.45 14.32
N ALA A 90 -9.34 9.23 15.51
CA ALA A 90 -9.10 7.90 16.08
C ALA A 90 -10.35 7.01 16.24
N ASN A 91 -11.56 7.56 16.07
CA ASN A 91 -12.83 6.82 16.18
C ASN A 91 -13.50 6.55 14.81
N ALA A 92 -12.90 6.97 13.71
CA ALA A 92 -13.42 6.79 12.36
C ALA A 92 -12.33 6.24 11.43
N PRO A 93 -12.30 4.92 11.18
CA PRO A 93 -11.24 4.30 10.39
C PRO A 93 -11.32 4.75 8.93
N ILE A 94 -10.16 4.83 8.29
CA ILE A 94 -9.98 5.01 6.85
C ILE A 94 -10.38 3.74 6.11
N ALA A 95 -9.86 2.61 6.59
CA ALA A 95 -9.96 1.31 5.94
C ALA A 95 -9.56 0.19 6.91
N GLN A 96 -9.98 -1.02 6.60
CA GLN A 96 -9.51 -2.25 7.23
C GLN A 96 -8.59 -3.00 6.26
N LEU A 97 -7.31 -3.20 6.62
CA LEU A 97 -6.43 -4.08 5.86
C LEU A 97 -6.96 -5.52 5.87
N PRO A 98 -6.81 -6.27 4.76
CA PRO A 98 -7.20 -7.67 4.69
C PRO A 98 -6.58 -8.51 5.79
N GLN A 99 -7.41 -9.29 6.49
CA GLN A 99 -6.97 -10.16 7.60
C GLN A 99 -6.30 -11.46 7.14
N SER A 100 -6.34 -11.77 5.85
CA SER A 100 -5.62 -12.87 5.24
C SER A 100 -5.60 -12.70 3.72
N VAL A 101 -4.42 -12.75 3.10
CA VAL A 101 -4.28 -12.82 1.64
C VAL A 101 -3.36 -13.97 1.27
N SER A 102 -3.85 -14.88 0.42
CA SER A 102 -3.03 -15.96 -0.11
C SER A 102 -2.11 -15.46 -1.22
N PHE A 103 -0.80 -15.74 -1.12
CA PHE A 103 0.22 -15.45 -2.12
C PHE A 103 1.31 -16.54 -2.07
N ARG A 104 1.69 -17.11 -3.23
CA ARG A 104 2.65 -18.23 -3.32
C ARG A 104 2.33 -19.43 -2.41
N GLY A 105 1.05 -19.77 -2.28
CA GLY A 105 0.60 -20.91 -1.46
C GLY A 105 0.67 -20.68 0.05
N LYS A 106 1.00 -19.46 0.50
CA LYS A 106 1.03 -19.04 1.91
C LYS A 106 -0.03 -17.98 2.16
N ASN A 107 -0.50 -17.86 3.39
CA ASN A 107 -1.41 -16.81 3.81
C ASN A 107 -0.65 -15.75 4.60
N TYR A 108 -0.99 -14.48 4.36
CA TYR A 108 -0.33 -13.35 5.01
C TYR A 108 -1.32 -12.41 5.68
N LYS A 109 -0.92 -11.89 6.84
CA LYS A 109 -1.52 -10.74 7.52
C LYS A 109 -0.68 -9.49 7.31
N PHE A 110 -1.31 -8.33 7.47
CA PHE A 110 -0.72 -7.04 7.18
C PHE A 110 -0.96 -6.06 8.32
N SER A 111 0.06 -5.26 8.64
CA SER A 111 -0.04 -4.18 9.63
C SER A 111 0.88 -3.02 9.27
N VAL A 112 0.51 -1.82 9.71
CA VAL A 112 1.38 -0.63 9.60
C VAL A 112 2.05 -0.41 10.96
N GLY A 113 3.28 -0.90 11.12
CA GLY A 113 3.95 -0.97 12.43
C GLY A 113 4.34 0.37 13.07
N ILE A 114 4.44 1.46 12.30
CA ILE A 114 4.76 2.80 12.81
C ILE A 114 3.79 3.85 12.24
N PRO A 115 3.51 4.94 12.99
CA PRO A 115 2.78 6.07 12.43
C PRO A 115 3.45 6.58 11.14
N VAL A 116 2.68 6.69 10.07
CA VAL A 116 3.17 7.10 8.75
C VAL A 116 2.71 8.53 8.46
N LEU A 117 3.63 9.40 8.03
CA LEU A 117 3.27 10.71 7.51
C LEU A 117 2.73 10.58 6.07
N CYS A 118 1.46 10.94 5.87
CA CYS A 118 0.80 11.01 4.57
C CYS A 118 0.73 12.47 4.11
N ALA A 119 1.16 12.75 2.88
CA ALA A 119 1.17 14.10 2.34
C ALA A 119 -0.25 14.61 2.06
N LEU A 120 -0.49 15.89 2.33
CA LEU A 120 -1.72 16.59 1.95
C LEU A 120 -1.52 17.34 0.63
N GLY A 121 -2.45 17.16 -0.30
CA GLY A 121 -2.47 17.81 -1.61
C GLY A 121 -1.72 17.05 -2.71
N GLY A 122 -2.34 16.98 -3.89
CA GLY A 122 -1.78 16.47 -5.14
C GLY A 122 -1.53 14.96 -5.21
N ALA A 123 -1.98 14.32 -6.30
CA ALA A 123 -1.60 12.95 -6.62
C ALA A 123 -0.18 12.93 -7.20
N GLY A 124 0.75 12.18 -6.59
CA GLY A 124 2.01 11.80 -7.23
C GLY A 124 3.28 12.55 -6.82
N GLY A 125 3.32 13.26 -5.70
CA GLY A 125 4.57 13.86 -5.23
C GLY A 125 4.50 14.32 -3.78
N ASN A 126 5.64 14.29 -3.10
CA ASN A 126 5.85 14.85 -1.77
C ASN A 126 5.91 16.40 -1.85
N THR A 127 4.96 17.02 -2.57
CA THR A 127 4.92 18.47 -2.82
C THR A 127 4.03 19.21 -1.83
N GLY A 128 3.30 18.49 -0.96
CA GLY A 128 2.60 19.05 0.17
C GLY A 128 3.57 19.44 1.29
N VAL A 129 3.59 20.73 1.66
CA VAL A 129 4.36 21.24 2.81
C VAL A 129 3.76 20.77 4.16
N ASN A 130 2.55 20.19 4.11
CA ASN A 130 1.78 19.71 5.25
C ASN A 130 1.41 18.23 5.06
N GLY A 131 1.30 17.48 6.17
CA GLY A 131 0.94 16.07 6.16
C GLY A 131 0.17 15.67 7.41
N VAL A 132 -0.47 14.51 7.35
CA VAL A 132 -1.21 13.91 8.46
C VAL A 132 -0.64 12.55 8.81
N ARG A 133 -0.74 12.14 10.07
CA ARG A 133 -0.25 10.82 10.50
C ARG A 133 -1.34 9.77 10.37
N MET A 134 -1.04 8.68 9.68
CA MET A 134 -1.83 7.46 9.66
C MET A 134 -1.27 6.45 10.66
N LEU A 135 -2.17 5.79 11.40
CA LEU A 135 -1.87 4.75 12.39
C LEU A 135 -2.61 3.46 12.02
N ASP A 136 -2.07 2.33 12.45
CA ASP A 136 -2.82 1.07 12.57
C ASP A 136 -3.12 0.81 14.06
N SER A 137 -4.36 0.42 14.38
CA SER A 137 -4.75 0.05 15.76
C SER A 137 -4.21 -1.31 16.23
N GLY A 138 -3.45 -2.01 15.39
CA GLY A 138 -2.82 -3.30 15.69
C GLY A 138 -3.63 -4.51 15.18
N ASN A 139 -4.79 -4.28 14.57
CA ASN A 139 -5.60 -5.29 13.90
C ASN A 139 -5.82 -4.98 12.41
N GLY A 140 -5.06 -4.04 11.84
CA GLY A 140 -5.17 -3.61 10.44
C GLY A 140 -6.19 -2.49 10.20
N LEU A 141 -6.89 -1.98 11.21
CA LEU A 141 -7.73 -0.79 11.08
C LEU A 141 -6.85 0.46 11.02
N LEU A 142 -6.96 1.20 9.93
CA LEU A 142 -6.18 2.40 9.66
C LEU A 142 -6.94 3.65 10.12
N TYR A 143 -6.27 4.55 10.83
CA TYR A 143 -6.85 5.80 11.36
C TYR A 143 -5.94 6.99 11.08
N LEU A 144 -6.49 8.20 11.13
CA LEU A 144 -5.69 9.42 11.22
C LEU A 144 -5.52 9.85 12.68
N TYR A 145 -4.29 10.24 13.02
CA TYR A 145 -3.91 10.82 14.31
C TYR A 145 -3.78 12.34 14.22
N GLU A 146 -4.77 13.02 13.68
CA GLU A 146 -4.74 14.48 13.53
C GLU A 146 -6.14 15.08 13.72
N VAL A 147 -6.17 16.35 14.12
CA VAL A 147 -7.42 17.12 14.31
C VAL A 147 -8.02 17.46 12.94
N LYS A 148 -9.35 17.35 12.85
CA LYS A 148 -10.22 17.55 11.67
C LYS A 148 -9.81 18.68 10.71
N ASP A 149 -9.37 19.82 11.23
CA ASP A 149 -9.12 21.04 10.45
C ASP A 149 -7.94 20.89 9.46
N ASN A 150 -7.02 19.97 9.72
CA ASN A 150 -5.86 19.73 8.84
C ASN A 150 -6.21 18.89 7.60
N VAL A 151 -7.32 18.15 7.64
CA VAL A 151 -7.71 17.19 6.58
C VAL A 151 -8.73 17.81 5.62
N GLN A 152 -9.57 18.72 6.12
CA GLN A 152 -10.69 19.26 5.36
C GLN A 152 -10.21 20.02 4.10
N GLY A 153 -10.84 19.71 2.97
CA GLY A 153 -10.58 20.29 1.65
C GLY A 153 -9.41 19.66 0.87
N ASN A 154 -8.66 18.73 1.48
CA ASN A 154 -7.44 18.19 0.90
C ASN A 154 -7.56 16.70 0.57
N GLY A 155 -6.88 16.28 -0.50
CA GLY A 155 -6.60 14.88 -0.73
C GLY A 155 -5.38 14.42 0.05
N ILE A 156 -5.40 13.18 0.52
CA ILE A 156 -4.35 12.51 1.28
C ILE A 156 -3.70 11.46 0.40
N SER A 157 -2.41 11.64 0.13
CA SER A 157 -1.58 10.67 -0.59
C SER A 157 -1.00 9.67 0.40
N ILE A 158 -1.43 8.42 0.29
CA ILE A 158 -0.91 7.29 1.08
C ILE A 158 0.13 6.57 0.22
N TYR A 159 1.35 6.48 0.75
CA TYR A 159 2.40 5.64 0.21
C TYR A 159 3.28 5.13 1.34
N THR A 160 3.11 3.86 1.72
CA THR A 160 3.86 3.28 2.84
C THR A 160 4.19 1.82 2.63
N PRO A 161 5.37 1.36 3.10
CA PRO A 161 5.57 -0.07 3.36
C PRO A 161 4.55 -0.55 4.39
N VAL A 162 4.22 -1.83 4.29
CA VAL A 162 3.31 -2.54 5.20
C VAL A 162 4.03 -3.81 5.65
N ASP A 163 4.02 -4.07 6.94
CA ASP A 163 4.59 -5.28 7.49
C ASP A 163 3.74 -6.48 7.05
N MET A 164 4.40 -7.54 6.63
CA MET A 164 3.79 -8.75 6.09
C MET A 164 4.20 -9.95 6.92
N TYR A 165 3.21 -10.66 7.47
CA TYR A 165 3.43 -11.79 8.39
C TYR A 165 2.74 -13.04 7.86
N GLU A 166 3.46 -14.15 7.73
CA GLU A 166 2.87 -15.44 7.39
C GLU A 166 2.01 -15.97 8.55
N VAL A 167 0.84 -16.54 8.24
CA VAL A 167 -0.12 -17.08 9.22
C VAL A 167 -0.61 -18.48 8.89
#